data_AF-K4QV84-F1
#
_entry.id   AF-K4QV84-F1
#
_cell.length_a   1.000
_cell.length_b   1.000
_cell.length_c   1.000
_cell.angle_alpha   90.00
_cell.angle_beta   90.00
_cell.angle_gamma   90.00
#
_symmetry.space_group_name_H-M   'P 1'
#
loop_
_entity.id
_entity.type
_entity.pdbx_description
1 polymer ?
#
loop_
_entity_poly.entity_id
_entity_poly.type
_entity_poly.pdbx_seq_one_letter_code
_entity_poly.pdbx_strand_id
1 'polypeptide(L)'
;MQKVRPGIHALIARLGDTPAFVLGRRTDILTANRMARLLLADFDAMPTRERNTVRWIMLDEAARSLFADSWEHVASVFVGTLRMDAARHPDDTRTAELVGELSTS
;
A
#
# COMPACT_ATOMS: atom_id res chain seq x y z
N MET A 1 -2.67 14.52 -2.71
CA MET A 1 -2.93 13.09 -2.98
C MET A 1 -3.26 12.90 -4.45
N GLN A 2 -2.79 11.80 -5.05
CA GLN A 2 -3.24 11.42 -6.39
C GLN A 2 -4.73 11.09 -6.37
N LYS A 3 -5.46 11.55 -7.39
CA LYS A 3 -6.90 11.29 -7.51
C LYS A 3 -7.12 10.04 -8.35
N VAL A 4 -8.02 9.18 -7.89
CA VAL A 4 -8.47 8.02 -8.65
C VAL A 4 -9.66 8.45 -9.51
N ARG A 5 -9.64 8.05 -10.78
CA ARG A 5 -10.74 8.36 -11.70
C ARG A 5 -12.00 7.59 -11.29
N PRO A 6 -13.22 8.17 -11.39
CA PRO A 6 -14.46 7.49 -11.01
C PRO A 6 -14.64 6.11 -11.68
N GLY A 7 -14.22 5.97 -12.95
CA GLY A 7 -14.28 4.69 -13.67
C GLY A 7 -13.43 3.58 -13.04
N ILE A 8 -12.30 3.93 -12.40
CA ILE A 8 -11.46 2.95 -11.68
C ILE A 8 -12.13 2.52 -10.37
N HIS A 9 -12.75 3.44 -9.63
CA HIS A 9 -13.56 3.07 -8.46
C HIS A 9 -14.68 2.10 -8.86
N ALA A 10 -15.42 2.42 -9.93
CA ALA A 10 -16.47 1.57 -10.43
C ALA A 10 -15.93 0.19 -10.88
N LEU A 11 -14.76 0.15 -11.50
CA LEU A 11 -14.12 -1.09 -11.93
C LEU A 11 -13.80 -2.00 -10.73
N ILE A 12 -13.05 -1.50 -9.73
CA ILE A 12 -12.62 -2.35 -8.60
C ILE A 12 -13.81 -2.79 -7.72
N ALA A 13 -14.89 -1.98 -7.69
CA ALA A 13 -16.12 -2.34 -7.00
C ALA A 13 -16.86 -3.51 -7.66
N ARG A 14 -16.66 -3.74 -8.97
CA ARG A 14 -17.28 -4.84 -9.73
C ARG A 14 -16.51 -6.16 -9.64
N LEU A 15 -15.33 -6.16 -9.02
CA LEU A 15 -14.51 -7.37 -8.85
C LEU A 15 -15.06 -8.35 -7.80
N GLY A 16 -16.27 -8.11 -7.27
CA GLY A 16 -16.99 -9.05 -6.40
C GLY A 16 -16.14 -9.51 -5.22
N ASP A 17 -15.89 -10.82 -5.15
CA ASP A 17 -15.11 -11.48 -4.10
C ASP A 17 -13.60 -11.48 -4.37
N THR A 18 -13.13 -10.77 -5.39
CA THR A 18 -11.69 -10.58 -5.63
C THR A 18 -11.22 -9.31 -4.90
N PRO A 19 -10.32 -9.43 -3.91
CA PRO A 19 -9.68 -8.28 -3.27
C PRO A 19 -8.95 -7.41 -4.29
N ALA A 20 -9.21 -6.11 -4.29
CA ALA A 20 -8.49 -5.16 -5.13
C ALA A 20 -8.32 -3.80 -4.45
N PHE A 21 -7.15 -3.20 -4.65
CA PHE A 21 -6.85 -1.83 -4.27
C PHE A 21 -5.99 -1.16 -5.35
N VAL A 22 -5.97 0.18 -5.33
CA VAL A 22 -5.23 1.00 -6.29
C VAL A 22 -4.08 1.68 -5.58
N LEU A 23 -2.89 1.55 -6.17
CA LEU A 23 -1.67 2.19 -5.66
C LEU A 23 -1.34 3.47 -6.42
N GLY A 24 -0.90 4.47 -5.67
CA GLY A 24 -0.24 5.66 -6.17
C GLY A 24 1.28 5.54 -6.14
N ARG A 25 1.96 6.69 -6.24
CA ARG A 25 3.40 6.82 -5.98
C ARG A 25 3.72 6.27 -4.61
N ARG A 26 4.98 5.88 -4.40
CA ARG A 26 5.53 5.28 -3.17
C ARG A 26 4.69 4.15 -2.56
N THR A 27 3.78 3.56 -3.33
CA THR A 27 2.79 2.56 -2.89
C THR A 27 1.70 3.10 -1.94
N ASP A 28 1.33 4.37 -2.06
CA ASP A 28 0.16 4.91 -1.35
C ASP A 28 -1.12 4.17 -1.78
N ILE A 29 -1.94 3.73 -0.83
CA ILE A 29 -3.24 3.11 -1.10
C ILE A 29 -4.25 4.23 -1.36
N LEU A 30 -4.70 4.35 -2.61
CA LEU A 30 -5.61 5.41 -3.02
C LEU A 30 -7.08 5.02 -2.85
N THR A 31 -7.40 3.73 -2.99
CA THR A 31 -8.72 3.16 -2.75
C THR A 31 -8.62 1.64 -2.63
N ALA A 32 -9.55 1.01 -1.91
CA ALA A 32 -9.70 -0.43 -1.81
C ALA A 32 -11.18 -0.83 -1.96
N ASN A 33 -11.45 -1.96 -2.60
CA ASN A 33 -12.80 -2.50 -2.63
C ASN A 33 -13.18 -3.15 -1.28
N ARG A 34 -14.45 -3.51 -1.11
CA ARG A 34 -14.95 -4.11 0.14
C ARG A 34 -14.15 -5.37 0.52
N MET A 35 -13.86 -6.23 -0.45
CA MET A 35 -13.18 -7.49 -0.17
C MET A 35 -11.72 -7.29 0.27
N ALA A 36 -11.00 -6.34 -0.33
CA ALA A 36 -9.67 -5.97 0.13
C ALA A 36 -9.68 -5.42 1.57
N ARG A 37 -10.69 -4.65 1.95
CA ARG A 37 -10.80 -4.13 3.32
C ARG A 37 -11.10 -5.21 4.35
N LEU A 38 -11.85 -6.24 3.95
CA LEU A 38 -12.15 -7.39 4.81
C LEU A 38 -10.95 -8.35 4.94
N LEU A 39 -10.22 -8.57 3.85
CA LEU A 39 -9.12 -9.53 3.82
C LEU A 39 -7.80 -8.95 4.36
N LEU A 40 -7.50 -7.69 4.04
CA LEU A 40 -6.19 -7.09 4.29
C LEU A 40 -6.23 -6.20 5.54
N ALA A 41 -6.89 -5.05 5.43
CA ALA A 41 -7.10 -4.10 6.52
C ALA A 41 -8.12 -3.04 6.11
N ASP A 42 -8.79 -2.41 7.09
CA ASP A 42 -9.63 -1.25 6.82
C ASP A 42 -8.79 0.01 6.60
N PHE A 43 -8.20 0.12 5.40
CA PHE A 43 -7.39 1.27 5.01
C PHE A 43 -8.16 2.59 5.08
N ASP A 44 -9.49 2.56 5.02
CA ASP A 44 -10.32 3.76 5.15
C ASP A 44 -10.43 4.28 6.59
N ALA A 45 -10.16 3.43 7.58
CA ALA A 45 -10.04 3.82 8.98
C ALA A 45 -8.67 4.43 9.32
N MET A 46 -7.65 4.19 8.50
CA MET A 46 -6.30 4.73 8.72
C MET A 46 -6.22 6.22 8.35
N PRO A 47 -5.39 7.02 9.06
CA PRO A 47 -5.03 8.36 8.63
C PRO A 47 -4.46 8.33 7.21
N THR A 48 -4.86 9.30 6.39
CA THR A 48 -4.42 9.38 4.98
C THR A 48 -2.91 9.28 4.78
N ARG A 49 -2.11 9.80 5.74
CA ARG A 49 -0.65 9.75 5.67
C ARG A 49 -0.09 8.34 5.86
N GLU A 50 -0.82 7.47 6.53
CA GLU A 50 -0.40 6.11 6.91
C GLU A 50 -0.90 5.04 5.93
N ARG A 51 -1.82 5.39 5.01
CA ARG A 51 -2.32 4.51 3.94
C ARG A 51 -1.25 4.22 2.88
N ASN A 52 -0.31 3.35 3.21
CA ASN A 52 0.81 2.99 2.35
C ASN A 52 1.10 1.49 2.48
N THR A 53 1.23 0.80 1.35
CA THR A 53 1.33 -0.66 1.34
C THR A 53 2.66 -1.16 1.90
N VAL A 54 3.79 -0.53 1.57
CA VAL A 54 5.08 -0.91 2.15
C VAL A 54 5.05 -0.68 3.66
N ARG A 55 4.55 0.48 4.11
CA ARG A 55 4.42 0.79 5.54
C ARG A 55 3.59 -0.28 6.26
N TRP A 56 2.41 -0.61 5.73
CA TRP A 56 1.51 -1.60 6.32
C TRP A 56 2.17 -2.99 6.40
N ILE A 57 2.79 -3.47 5.31
CA ILE A 57 3.44 -4.78 5.28
C ILE A 57 4.61 -4.87 6.28
N MET A 58 5.35 -3.78 6.45
CA MET A 58 6.56 -3.77 7.28
C MET A 58 6.26 -3.53 8.77
N LEU A 59 5.26 -2.72 9.10
CA LEU A 59 5.05 -2.22 10.47
C LEU A 59 3.82 -2.80 11.18
N ASP A 60 2.86 -3.37 10.44
CA ASP A 60 1.63 -3.90 11.02
C ASP A 60 1.78 -5.40 11.35
N GLU A 61 1.58 -5.77 12.62
CA GLU A 61 1.66 -7.16 13.07
C GLU A 61 0.61 -8.05 12.39
N ALA A 62 -0.59 -7.52 12.11
CA ALA A 62 -1.62 -8.27 11.40
C ALA A 62 -1.22 -8.55 9.96
N ALA A 63 -0.50 -7.62 9.29
CA ALA A 63 0.05 -7.87 7.96
C ALA A 63 1.15 -8.95 8.01
N ARG A 64 2.01 -8.92 9.04
CA ARG A 64 3.04 -9.95 9.26
C ARG A 64 2.41 -11.33 9.45
N SER A 65 1.37 -11.44 10.25
CA SER A 65 0.63 -12.70 10.46
C SER A 65 -0.13 -13.16 9.22
N LEU A 66 -0.73 -12.22 8.46
CA LEU A 66 -1.51 -12.53 7.26
C LEU A 66 -0.65 -13.20 6.18
N PHE A 67 0.55 -12.69 5.94
CA PHE A 67 1.45 -13.24 4.91
C PHE A 67 2.33 -14.39 5.42
N ALA A 68 2.54 -14.50 6.73
CA ALA A 68 3.28 -15.59 7.38
C ALA A 68 4.57 -15.96 6.62
N ASP A 69 4.69 -17.19 6.16
CA ASP A 69 5.87 -17.72 5.45
C ASP A 69 6.16 -17.04 4.11
N SER A 70 5.19 -16.31 3.55
CA SER A 70 5.34 -15.55 2.30
C SER A 70 5.70 -14.08 2.52
N TRP A 71 5.82 -13.64 3.78
CA TRP A 71 6.06 -12.23 4.10
C TRP A 71 7.32 -11.69 3.45
N GLU A 72 8.46 -12.39 3.52
CA GLU A 72 9.72 -11.92 2.94
C GLU A 72 9.57 -11.66 1.44
N HIS A 73 8.86 -12.56 0.75
CA HIS A 73 8.59 -12.42 -0.68
C HIS A 73 7.73 -11.20 -0.96
N VAL A 74 6.59 -11.07 -0.28
CA VAL A 74 5.65 -9.95 -0.46
C VAL A 74 6.31 -8.62 -0.14
N ALA A 75 7.02 -8.53 0.99
CA ALA A 75 7.77 -7.33 1.39
C ALA A 75 8.80 -6.94 0.33
N SER A 76 9.55 -7.91 -0.21
CA SER A 76 10.57 -7.64 -1.24
C SER A 76 9.99 -7.02 -2.52
N VAL A 77 8.79 -7.44 -2.94
CA VAL A 77 8.10 -6.92 -4.13
C VAL A 77 7.74 -5.44 -3.94
N PHE A 78 7.15 -5.10 -2.80
CA PHE A 78 6.72 -3.73 -2.54
C PHE A 78 7.90 -2.80 -2.24
N VAL A 79 8.93 -3.28 -1.54
CA VAL A 79 10.20 -2.53 -1.37
C VAL A 79 10.88 -2.30 -2.73
N GLY A 80 10.91 -3.29 -3.61
CA GLY A 80 11.41 -3.14 -4.98
C GLY A 80 10.64 -2.07 -5.75
N THR A 81 9.31 -2.07 -5.63
CA THR A 81 8.44 -1.05 -6.24
C THR A 81 8.74 0.35 -5.69
N LEU A 82 8.90 0.50 -4.37
CA LEU A 82 9.27 1.76 -3.74
C LEU A 82 10.64 2.27 -4.21
N ARG A 83 11.64 1.39 -4.32
CA ARG A 83 12.97 1.74 -4.84
C ARG A 83 12.90 2.27 -6.28
N MET A 84 12.10 1.61 -7.13
CA MET A 84 11.91 2.08 -8.51
C MET A 84 11.19 3.44 -8.56
N ASP A 85 10.20 3.68 -7.70
CA ASP A 85 9.49 4.97 -7.63
C ASP A 85 10.41 6.09 -7.11
N ALA A 86 11.21 5.81 -6.07
CA ALA A 86 12.21 6.73 -5.53
C ALA A 86 13.23 7.16 -6.58
N ALA A 87 13.71 6.22 -7.41
CA ALA A 87 14.64 6.53 -8.49
C ALA A 87 14.04 7.46 -9.57
N ARG A 88 12.72 7.39 -9.81
CA ARG A 88 12.02 8.27 -10.76
C ARG A 88 11.68 9.63 -10.16
N HIS A 89 11.62 9.74 -8.84
CA HIS A 89 11.19 10.91 -8.10
C HIS A 89 12.17 11.21 -6.95
N PRO A 90 13.44 11.57 -7.25
CA PRO A 90 14.48 11.71 -6.22
C PRO A 90 14.17 12.80 -5.19
N ASP A 91 13.39 13.82 -5.57
CA ASP A 91 13.02 14.95 -4.70
C ASP A 91 11.71 14.72 -3.91
N ASP A 92 11.11 13.51 -3.94
CA ASP A 92 9.90 13.22 -3.16
C ASP A 92 10.25 13.05 -1.67
N THR A 93 10.13 14.13 -0.91
CA THR A 93 10.39 14.15 0.54
C THR A 93 9.59 13.12 1.32
N ARG A 94 8.36 12.79 0.89
CA ARG A 94 7.52 11.79 1.57
C ARG A 94 8.06 10.36 1.38
N THR A 95 8.76 10.11 0.27
CA THR A 95 9.48 8.85 0.07
C THR A 95 10.69 8.78 1.00
N ALA A 96 11.45 9.87 1.16
CA ALA A 96 12.57 9.92 2.10
C ALA A 96 12.12 9.73 3.56
N GLU A 97 11.02 10.38 3.96
CA GLU A 97 10.39 10.19 5.28
C GLU A 97 10.02 8.72 5.52
N LEU A 98 9.35 8.08 4.55
CA LEU A 98 8.96 6.68 4.65
C LEU A 98 10.17 5.75 4.76
N VAL A 99 11.23 5.96 3.97
CA VAL A 99 12.45 5.16 4.06
C VAL A 99 13.12 5.33 5.43
N GLY A 100 13.15 6.55 5.98
CA GLY A 100 13.69 6.81 7.32
C GLY A 100 12.92 6.06 8.41
N GLU A 101 11.59 6.10 8.35
CA GLU A 101 10.73 5.33 9.26
C GLU A 101 11.00 3.83 9.18
N LEU A 102 11.05 3.26 7.97
CA LEU A 102 11.26 1.83 7.76
C LEU A 102 12.68 1.35 8.11
N SER A 103 13.66 2.25 8.15
CA SER A 103 15.05 1.91 8.50
C SER A 103 15.31 1.92 10.01
N THR A 104 14.37 2.45 10.79
CA THR A 104 14.48 2.61 12.25
C THR A 104 13.49 1.73 13.02
N SER A 105 12.60 1.04 12.30
CA SER A 105 11.67 0.04 12.83
C SER A 105 12.29 -1.35 12.78
#